data_AF-A0A0S6WVU7-F1
#
_entry.id   AF-A0A0S6WVU7-F1
#
_cell.length_a   1.000
_cell.length_b   1.000
_cell.length_c   1.000
_cell.angle_alpha   90.00
_cell.angle_beta   90.00
_cell.angle_gamma   90.00
#
_symmetry.space_group_name_H-M   'P 1'
#
loop_
_entity.id
_entity.type
_entity.pdbx_description
1 polymer ?
#
loop_
_entity_poly.entity_id
_entity_poly.type
_entity_poly.pdbx_seq_one_letter_code
_entity_poly.pdbx_strand_id
1 'polypeptide(L)'
;MRAVGLSYTRMLRVPYMITLVLVGVNFAIVGYLQPLSRYYYEELNYELQSGALGASIKVGEFTTLEDRIALRIDASEDEGRRLMGIFARVANSKGQVLSISAREGRFMALQGSPDTIILRLENGQIIQDMPGDAPRVLSFTRHDLPIDLPAIENFRQRGGQSREYLLPELMQLGWNKDSPQTAEERASSQANFNYRMVEVVMMLLLPLLAVALAIPPKRSTSSLGLFVSIVIIVAYHKVNQYASDVAALGRIDPVIGLWGPFLVLAALILWMYYRVAYVPGGQAIGWLEKGFEVLTKRLKSLLRRRRRSHGPVLPEPQDQN
;
A
#
# COMPACT_ATOMS: atom_id res chain seq x y z
N MET A 1 -29.05 12.40 -31.64
CA MET A 1 -29.17 13.35 -30.50
C MET A 1 -28.74 14.78 -30.83
N ARG A 2 -27.51 15.05 -31.32
CA ARG A 2 -27.13 16.42 -31.75
C ARG A 2 -28.00 16.98 -32.88
N ALA A 3 -28.44 16.13 -33.80
CA ALA A 3 -29.38 16.48 -34.87
C ALA A 3 -30.79 16.87 -34.36
N VAL A 4 -31.08 16.64 -33.08
CA VAL A 4 -32.35 17.02 -32.41
C VAL A 4 -32.13 18.22 -31.46
N GLY A 5 -31.00 18.94 -31.57
CA GLY A 5 -30.71 20.16 -30.80
C GLY A 5 -30.20 19.95 -29.38
N LEU A 6 -29.86 18.72 -28.96
CA LEU A 6 -29.28 18.47 -27.64
C LEU A 6 -27.80 18.90 -27.60
N SER A 7 -27.48 19.89 -26.76
CA SER A 7 -26.11 20.35 -26.50
C SER A 7 -25.31 19.35 -25.67
N TYR A 8 -23.99 19.38 -25.77
CA TYR A 8 -23.09 18.57 -24.92
C TYR A 8 -23.27 18.86 -23.42
N THR A 9 -23.56 20.11 -23.07
CA THR A 9 -23.85 20.52 -21.69
C THR A 9 -25.12 19.88 -21.15
N ARG A 10 -26.14 19.63 -21.99
CA ARG A 10 -27.36 18.94 -21.57
C ARG A 10 -27.12 17.44 -21.38
N MET A 11 -26.29 16.83 -22.24
CA MET A 11 -25.90 15.42 -22.09
C MET A 11 -25.08 15.16 -20.83
N LEU A 12 -24.28 16.14 -20.39
CA LEU A 12 -23.45 16.04 -19.19
C LEU A 12 -24.25 15.98 -17.87
N ARG A 13 -25.52 16.38 -17.85
CA ARG A 13 -26.34 16.41 -16.62
C ARG A 13 -26.41 15.04 -15.93
N VAL A 14 -26.69 13.98 -16.69
CA VAL A 14 -26.82 12.62 -16.14
C VAL A 14 -25.47 12.08 -15.63
N PRO A 15 -24.36 12.14 -16.41
CA PRO A 15 -23.03 11.84 -15.89
C PRO A 15 -22.68 12.61 -14.62
N TYR A 16 -22.96 13.91 -14.56
CA TYR A 16 -22.68 14.72 -13.37
C TYR A 16 -23.54 14.33 -12.15
N MET A 17 -24.80 13.96 -12.34
CA MET A 17 -25.62 13.43 -11.23
C MET A 17 -24.99 12.17 -10.62
N ILE A 18 -24.52 11.25 -11.46
CA ILE A 18 -23.81 10.04 -11.01
C ILE A 18 -22.51 10.44 -10.32
N THR A 19 -21.74 11.35 -10.91
CA THR A 19 -20.47 11.83 -10.33
C THR A 19 -20.67 12.47 -8.96
N LEU A 20 -21.72 13.27 -8.75
CA LEU A 20 -21.99 13.88 -7.45
C LEU A 20 -22.27 12.83 -6.36
N VAL A 21 -23.02 11.78 -6.69
CA VAL A 21 -23.23 10.65 -5.78
C VAL A 21 -21.91 9.95 -5.48
N LEU A 22 -21.11 9.65 -6.51
CA LEU A 22 -19.82 8.99 -6.35
C LEU A 22 -18.81 9.84 -5.58
N VAL A 23 -18.84 11.17 -5.73
CA VAL A 23 -18.03 12.12 -4.96
C VAL A 23 -18.40 12.07 -3.49
N GLY A 24 -19.70 12.08 -3.17
CA GLY A 24 -20.15 11.95 -1.78
C GLY A 24 -19.72 10.64 -1.13
N VAL A 25 -19.88 9.51 -1.86
CA VAL A 25 -19.42 8.19 -1.42
C VAL A 25 -17.91 8.15 -1.26
N ASN A 26 -17.15 8.66 -2.23
CA ASN A 26 -15.69 8.66 -2.18
C ASN A 26 -15.16 9.54 -1.04
N PHE A 27 -15.77 10.70 -0.81
CA PHE A 27 -15.43 11.58 0.31
C PHE A 27 -15.65 10.88 1.66
N ALA A 28 -16.74 10.13 1.83
CA ALA A 28 -16.97 9.33 3.03
C ALA A 28 -15.94 8.21 3.18
N ILE A 29 -15.57 7.55 2.09
CA ILE A 29 -14.56 6.48 2.10
C ILE A 29 -13.20 7.04 2.51
N VAL A 30 -12.71 8.06 1.81
CA VAL A 30 -11.38 8.63 2.01
C VAL A 30 -11.29 9.41 3.33
N GLY A 31 -12.41 9.98 3.78
CA GLY A 31 -12.50 10.78 5.00
C GLY A 31 -12.62 9.96 6.28
N TYR A 32 -13.32 8.83 6.23
CA TYR A 32 -13.69 8.05 7.42
C TYR A 32 -13.38 6.56 7.30
N LEU A 33 -13.85 5.90 6.24
CA LEU A 33 -13.75 4.43 6.15
C LEU A 33 -12.32 3.95 5.96
N GLN A 34 -11.58 4.51 5.00
CA GLN A 34 -10.20 4.16 4.70
C GLN A 34 -9.25 4.33 5.89
N PRO A 35 -9.21 5.47 6.61
CA PRO A 35 -8.34 5.62 7.78
C PRO A 35 -8.71 4.63 8.88
N LEU A 36 -10.02 4.41 9.12
CA LEU A 36 -10.50 3.48 10.13
C LEU A 36 -10.13 2.02 9.80
N SER A 37 -10.36 1.59 8.56
CA SER A 37 -9.98 0.25 8.09
C SER A 37 -8.47 0.02 8.18
N ARG A 38 -7.65 1.04 7.90
CA ARG A 38 -6.19 0.93 8.03
C ARG A 38 -5.78 0.73 9.48
N TYR A 39 -6.35 1.49 10.41
CA TYR A 39 -6.09 1.33 11.83
C TYR A 39 -6.42 -0.09 12.32
N TYR A 40 -7.64 -0.58 12.03
CA TYR A 40 -8.04 -1.94 12.41
C TYR A 40 -7.23 -3.04 11.73
N TYR A 41 -6.76 -2.81 10.50
CA TYR A 41 -5.88 -3.76 9.80
C TYR A 41 -4.52 -3.85 10.49
N GLU A 42 -3.92 -2.72 10.87
CA GLU A 42 -2.64 -2.71 11.60
C GLU A 42 -2.80 -3.27 13.02
N GLU A 43 -3.93 -3.02 13.67
CA GLU A 43 -4.28 -3.60 14.98
C GLU A 43 -4.38 -5.12 14.88
N LEU A 44 -5.13 -5.65 13.91
CA LEU A 44 -5.23 -7.10 13.68
C LEU A 44 -3.88 -7.71 13.31
N ASN A 45 -3.08 -7.04 12.48
CA ASN A 45 -1.74 -7.51 12.12
C ASN A 45 -0.81 -7.57 13.36
N TYR A 46 -0.91 -6.58 14.25
CA TYR A 46 -0.18 -6.57 15.52
C TYR A 46 -0.67 -7.69 16.46
N GLU A 47 -1.99 -7.87 16.60
CA GLU A 47 -2.59 -8.96 17.38
C GLU A 47 -2.20 -10.35 16.84
N LEU A 48 -2.16 -10.52 15.53
CA LEU A 48 -1.71 -11.76 14.91
C LEU A 48 -0.22 -11.99 15.14
N GLN A 49 0.63 -10.97 15.07
CA GLN A 49 2.06 -11.13 15.34
C GLN A 49 2.38 -11.39 16.81
N SER A 50 1.67 -10.71 17.73
CA SER A 50 1.82 -10.87 19.18
C SER A 50 1.16 -12.16 19.69
N GLY A 51 -0.03 -12.49 19.19
CA GLY A 51 -0.73 -13.75 19.47
C GLY A 51 -0.08 -14.97 18.81
N ALA A 52 0.60 -14.82 17.67
CA ALA A 52 1.34 -15.91 17.01
C ALA A 52 2.71 -16.19 17.63
N LEU A 53 3.11 -15.56 18.73
CA LEU A 53 4.28 -16.03 19.48
C LEU A 53 4.06 -17.45 20.05
N GLY A 54 2.80 -17.90 20.19
CA GLY A 54 2.48 -19.32 20.43
C GLY A 54 2.52 -20.22 19.18
N ALA A 55 2.51 -19.65 17.97
CA ALA A 55 2.34 -20.39 16.70
C ALA A 55 3.53 -20.30 15.73
N SER A 56 4.51 -19.41 15.95
CA SER A 56 5.58 -19.14 14.98
C SER A 56 6.99 -19.54 15.44
N ILE A 57 7.15 -20.42 16.43
CA ILE A 57 8.49 -20.94 16.73
C ILE A 57 8.86 -21.96 15.68
N LYS A 58 9.84 -21.58 14.83
CA LYS A 58 10.38 -22.47 13.81
C LYS A 58 11.13 -23.61 14.46
N VAL A 59 10.56 -24.80 14.34
CA VAL A 59 11.17 -26.06 14.79
C VAL A 59 12.48 -26.28 14.03
N GLY A 60 13.55 -26.61 14.75
CA GLY A 60 14.86 -26.94 14.17
C GLY A 60 15.76 -25.73 13.84
N GLU A 61 15.30 -24.49 14.01
CA GLU A 61 16.09 -23.27 13.84
C GLU A 61 16.31 -22.54 15.19
N PHE A 62 17.43 -21.82 15.31
CA PHE A 62 17.64 -20.94 16.46
C PHE A 62 16.90 -19.62 16.21
N THR A 63 15.94 -19.30 17.08
CA THR A 63 15.24 -18.00 17.08
C THR A 63 15.88 -17.08 18.11
N THR A 64 16.33 -15.90 17.70
CA THR A 64 16.89 -14.89 18.60
C THR A 64 15.80 -13.91 19.04
N LEU A 65 15.55 -13.83 20.35
CA LEU A 65 14.69 -12.82 20.97
C LEU A 65 15.59 -11.75 21.64
N GLU A 66 15.38 -10.48 21.27
CA GLU A 66 16.07 -9.29 21.82
C GLU A 66 17.60 -9.43 22.07
N ASP A 67 18.40 -9.71 21.03
CA ASP A 67 19.89 -9.78 21.02
C ASP A 67 20.58 -10.61 22.14
N ARG A 68 19.83 -11.18 23.08
CA ARG A 68 20.30 -11.71 24.37
C ARG A 68 19.73 -13.08 24.66
N ILE A 69 18.65 -13.48 24.00
CA ILE A 69 18.01 -14.78 24.16
C ILE A 69 18.08 -15.53 22.83
N ALA A 70 18.63 -16.74 22.82
CA ALA A 70 18.56 -17.65 21.68
C ALA A 70 17.80 -18.91 22.09
N LEU A 71 16.68 -19.20 21.43
CA LEU A 71 15.80 -20.32 21.71
C LEU A 71 15.79 -21.28 20.52
N ARG A 72 15.94 -22.58 20.78
CA ARG A 72 15.78 -23.65 19.79
C ARG A 72 14.82 -24.69 20.35
N ILE A 73 13.96 -25.19 19.46
CA ILE A 73 13.01 -26.26 19.76
C ILE A 73 13.19 -27.35 18.71
N ASP A 74 13.39 -28.59 19.14
CA ASP A 74 13.66 -29.71 18.23
C ASP A 74 12.39 -30.31 17.63
N ALA A 75 11.27 -30.35 18.37
CA ALA A 75 9.97 -30.77 17.85
C ALA A 75 8.81 -30.03 18.55
N SER A 76 7.69 -29.87 17.82
CA SER A 76 6.46 -29.26 18.32
C SER A 76 5.28 -30.18 18.05
N GLU A 77 4.51 -30.48 19.08
CA GLU A 77 3.32 -31.33 19.07
C GLU A 77 2.09 -30.50 19.48
N ASP A 78 0.88 -31.02 19.22
CA ASP A 78 -0.40 -30.41 19.60
C ASP A 78 -0.57 -28.95 19.19
N GLU A 79 -0.23 -28.63 17.94
CA GLU A 79 -0.32 -27.27 17.36
C GLU A 79 0.50 -26.21 18.12
N GLY A 80 1.67 -26.57 18.68
CA GLY A 80 2.55 -25.63 19.39
C GLY A 80 2.34 -25.57 20.89
N ARG A 81 1.38 -26.33 21.42
CA ARG A 81 1.09 -26.38 22.87
C ARG A 81 2.10 -27.22 23.65
N ARG A 82 2.74 -28.19 22.99
CA ARG A 82 3.74 -29.07 23.60
C ARG A 82 5.03 -29.03 22.79
N LEU A 83 6.12 -28.64 23.44
CA LEU A 83 7.42 -28.40 22.81
C LEU A 83 8.41 -29.42 23.36
N MET A 84 9.15 -30.08 22.49
CA MET A 84 10.09 -31.16 22.83
C MET A 84 11.51 -30.75 22.46
N GLY A 85 12.46 -31.04 23.35
CA GLY A 85 13.87 -30.73 23.14
C GLY A 85 14.10 -29.22 23.05
N ILE A 86 13.98 -28.54 24.20
CA ILE A 86 14.13 -27.09 24.28
C ILE A 86 15.55 -26.77 24.71
N PHE A 87 16.17 -25.85 23.99
CA PHE A 87 17.45 -25.25 24.37
C PHE A 87 17.33 -23.74 24.33
N ALA A 88 17.63 -23.08 25.44
CA ALA A 88 17.64 -21.63 25.53
C ALA A 88 18.99 -21.15 26.05
N ARG A 89 19.53 -20.10 25.44
CA ARG A 89 20.72 -19.40 25.91
C ARG A 89 20.34 -17.96 26.22
N VAL A 90 20.55 -17.54 27.48
CA VAL A 90 20.28 -16.17 27.93
C VAL A 90 21.60 -15.54 28.36
N ALA A 91 21.96 -14.43 27.70
CA ALA A 91 23.13 -13.64 28.04
C ALA A 91 22.71 -12.38 28.82
N ASN A 92 23.36 -12.12 29.95
CA ASN A 92 23.12 -10.92 30.74
C ASN A 92 24.21 -9.85 30.47
N SER A 93 23.91 -8.58 30.73
CA SER A 93 24.83 -7.43 30.58
C SER A 93 26.11 -7.54 31.41
N LYS A 94 26.13 -8.43 32.40
CA LYS A 94 27.29 -8.75 33.26
C LYS A 94 28.21 -9.84 32.70
N GLY A 95 27.99 -10.29 31.46
CA GLY A 95 28.78 -11.36 30.82
C GLY A 95 28.43 -12.78 31.28
N GLN A 96 27.40 -12.93 32.12
CA GLN A 96 26.86 -14.23 32.54
C GLN A 96 26.06 -14.87 31.40
N VAL A 97 26.31 -16.15 31.14
CA VAL A 97 25.57 -16.96 30.16
C VAL A 97 24.84 -18.08 30.88
N LEU A 98 23.52 -18.13 30.73
CA LEU A 98 22.67 -19.21 31.20
C LEU A 98 22.30 -20.09 30.02
N SER A 99 22.72 -21.35 30.04
CA SER A 99 22.32 -22.35 29.04
C SER A 99 21.32 -23.31 29.67
N ILE A 100 20.09 -23.25 29.21
CA ILE A 100 18.96 -24.01 29.73
C ILE A 100 18.64 -25.11 28.72
N SER A 101 18.56 -26.36 29.18
CA SER A 101 18.10 -27.49 28.37
C SER A 101 16.97 -28.20 29.08
N ALA A 102 15.87 -28.47 28.38
CA ALA A 102 14.71 -29.15 28.94
C ALA A 102 14.13 -30.17 27.95
N ARG A 103 13.58 -31.26 28.50
CA ARG A 103 12.96 -32.32 27.69
C ARG A 103 11.65 -31.86 27.07
N GLU A 104 10.83 -31.20 27.87
CA GLU A 104 9.49 -30.75 27.49
C GLU A 104 9.27 -29.30 27.95
N GLY A 105 8.45 -28.56 27.21
CA GLY A 105 7.93 -27.29 27.69
C GLY A 105 6.63 -26.88 27.02
N ARG A 106 5.97 -25.91 27.63
CA ARG A 106 4.68 -25.38 27.20
C ARG A 106 4.56 -23.90 27.53
N PHE A 107 3.90 -23.15 26.67
CA PHE A 107 3.55 -21.76 26.97
C PHE A 107 2.28 -21.71 27.81
N MET A 108 2.31 -20.86 28.84
CA MET A 108 1.17 -20.57 29.68
C MET A 108 1.00 -19.06 29.77
N ALA A 109 -0.22 -18.57 29.56
CA ALA A 109 -0.56 -17.19 29.85
C ALA A 109 -0.72 -17.01 31.37
N LEU A 110 -0.19 -15.92 31.91
CA LEU A 110 -0.36 -15.59 33.32
C LEU A 110 -1.72 -14.93 33.55
N GLN A 111 -2.57 -15.53 34.41
CA GLN A 111 -3.84 -14.91 34.80
C GLN A 111 -3.57 -13.63 35.62
N GLY A 112 -3.90 -12.47 35.05
CA GLY A 112 -3.69 -11.16 35.69
C GLY A 112 -2.58 -10.30 35.07
N SER A 113 -1.77 -10.85 34.15
CA SER A 113 -0.73 -10.11 33.41
C SER A 113 -0.67 -10.59 31.96
N PRO A 114 -1.44 -9.96 31.04
CA PRO A 114 -1.47 -10.38 29.64
C PRO A 114 -0.13 -10.15 28.91
N ASP A 115 0.74 -9.28 29.45
CA ASP A 115 2.03 -8.89 28.87
C ASP A 115 3.18 -9.85 29.18
N THR A 116 2.95 -10.90 29.97
CA THR A 116 3.99 -11.88 30.30
C THR A 116 3.51 -13.29 29.96
N ILE A 117 4.25 -13.99 29.10
CA ILE A 117 4.05 -15.41 28.83
C ILE A 117 5.05 -16.21 29.66
N ILE A 118 4.57 -17.25 30.32
CA ILE A 118 5.43 -18.19 31.06
C ILE A 118 5.75 -19.37 30.14
N LEU A 119 7.04 -19.56 29.83
CA LEU A 119 7.54 -20.81 29.27
C LEU A 119 7.84 -21.77 30.42
N ARG A 120 6.93 -22.70 30.67
CA ARG A 120 7.10 -23.75 31.66
C ARG A 120 7.92 -24.87 31.05
N LEU A 121 9.09 -25.14 31.63
CA LEU A 121 10.02 -26.18 31.25
C LEU A 121 9.92 -27.34 32.24
N GLU A 122 9.95 -28.57 31.75
CA GLU A 122 9.90 -29.78 32.57
C GLU A 122 11.11 -30.69 32.29
N ASN A 123 11.66 -31.25 33.38
CA ASN A 123 12.80 -32.17 33.40
C ASN A 123 14.01 -31.65 32.59
N GLY A 124 14.69 -30.67 33.16
CA GLY A 124 15.82 -30.01 32.52
C GLY A 124 16.97 -29.67 33.45
N GLN A 125 17.96 -28.98 32.90
CA GLN A 125 19.11 -28.47 33.64
C GLN A 125 19.47 -27.07 33.15
N ILE A 126 19.95 -26.24 34.07
CA ILE A 126 20.49 -24.90 33.81
C ILE A 126 21.98 -24.96 34.08
N ILE A 127 22.78 -24.61 33.08
CA ILE A 127 24.22 -24.42 33.21
C ILE A 127 24.47 -22.92 33.28
N GLN A 128 24.99 -22.45 34.40
CA GLN A 128 25.33 -21.07 34.62
C GLN A 128 26.84 -20.90 34.49
N ASP A 129 27.23 -20.09 33.51
CA ASP A 129 28.62 -19.72 33.24
C ASP A 129 28.84 -18.24 33.57
N MET A 130 29.83 -17.96 34.41
CA MET A 130 30.21 -16.63 34.85
C MET A 130 31.72 -16.45 34.63
N PRO A 131 32.16 -15.33 34.03
CA PRO A 131 33.59 -15.08 33.83
C PRO A 131 34.35 -15.11 35.17
N GLY A 132 35.25 -16.09 35.33
CA GLY A 132 36.13 -16.22 36.50
C GLY A 132 35.65 -17.19 37.60
N ASP A 133 34.44 -17.76 37.49
CA ASP A 133 33.92 -18.77 38.42
C ASP A 133 33.78 -20.15 37.75
N ALA A 134 33.78 -21.23 38.55
CA ALA A 134 33.49 -22.56 38.04
C ALA A 134 32.00 -22.67 37.60
N PRO A 135 31.71 -23.31 36.45
CA PRO A 135 30.34 -23.47 35.96
C PRO A 135 29.45 -24.19 36.98
N ARG A 136 28.24 -23.69 37.19
CA ARG A 136 27.25 -24.30 38.09
C ARG A 136 26.16 -24.99 37.29
N VAL A 137 25.79 -26.19 37.72
CA VAL A 137 24.70 -26.96 37.10
C VAL A 137 23.56 -27.09 38.10
N LEU A 138 22.36 -26.68 37.69
CA LEU A 138 21.13 -26.84 38.45
C LEU A 138 20.15 -27.70 37.67
N SER A 139 19.86 -28.89 38.17
CA SER A 139 18.82 -29.76 37.62
C SER A 139 17.47 -29.40 38.21
N PHE A 140 16.43 -29.37 37.37
CA PHE A 140 15.07 -29.02 37.78
C PHE A 140 14.04 -30.00 37.22
N THR A 141 13.03 -30.33 38.01
CA THR A 141 11.84 -31.07 37.54
C THR A 141 10.87 -30.13 36.82
N ARG A 142 10.70 -28.91 37.34
CA ARG A 142 9.89 -27.85 36.73
C ARG A 142 10.58 -26.51 36.92
N HIS A 143 10.66 -25.71 35.86
CA HIS A 143 11.16 -24.36 35.90
C HIS A 143 10.31 -23.46 35.01
N ASP A 144 9.85 -22.34 35.57
CA ASP A 144 9.02 -21.38 34.85
C ASP A 144 9.91 -20.21 34.45
N LEU A 145 10.12 -20.05 33.13
CA LEU A 145 10.87 -18.94 32.56
C LEU A 145 9.88 -17.86 32.11
N PRO A 146 9.77 -16.72 32.80
CA PRO A 146 8.96 -15.61 32.34
C PRO A 146 9.63 -15.00 31.10
N ILE A 147 8.85 -14.88 30.03
CA ILE A 147 9.21 -14.11 28.84
C ILE A 147 8.30 -12.89 28.89
N ASP A 148 8.90 -11.75 29.22
CA ASP A 148 8.21 -10.48 29.08
C ASP A 148 8.00 -10.27 27.59
N LEU A 149 6.73 -10.24 27.18
CA LEU A 149 6.43 -9.70 25.87
C LEU A 149 6.79 -8.22 25.93
N PRO A 150 7.29 -7.63 24.83
CA PRO A 150 7.27 -6.17 24.73
C PRO A 150 5.82 -5.76 25.04
N ALA A 151 5.63 -5.04 26.14
CA ALA A 151 4.33 -4.79 26.71
C ALA A 151 3.36 -4.35 25.60
N ILE A 152 2.16 -4.92 25.59
CA ILE A 152 1.07 -4.49 24.69
C ILE A 152 0.68 -3.04 25.01
N GLU A 153 1.25 -2.46 26.08
CA GLU A 153 1.41 -1.02 26.26
C GLU A 153 2.14 -0.39 25.07
N ASN A 154 1.29 0.06 24.14
CA ASN A 154 1.51 0.91 22.97
C ASN A 154 1.42 0.21 21.60
N PHE A 155 0.37 -0.58 21.34
CA PHE A 155 -0.26 -0.33 20.02
C PHE A 155 -0.64 1.16 20.02
N ARG A 156 0.07 1.93 19.20
CA ARG A 156 0.05 3.39 19.21
C ARG A 156 -1.41 3.88 19.17
N GLN A 157 -1.76 4.88 19.98
CA GLN A 157 -3.04 5.58 19.79
C GLN A 157 -3.13 6.04 18.32
N ARG A 158 -4.31 5.87 17.70
CA ARG A 158 -4.58 6.23 16.30
C ARG A 158 -4.02 7.64 16.02
N GLY A 159 -3.14 7.75 15.02
CA GLY A 159 -2.48 9.01 14.69
C GLY A 159 -0.95 8.95 14.63
N GLY A 160 -0.32 7.84 14.99
CA GLY A 160 1.13 7.68 14.84
C GLY A 160 1.62 7.68 13.38
N GLN A 161 0.74 7.48 12.41
CA GLN A 161 1.03 7.59 10.98
C GLN A 161 0.08 8.59 10.33
N SER A 162 0.60 9.51 9.53
CA SER A 162 -0.18 10.60 8.92
C SER A 162 -1.35 10.13 8.03
N ARG A 163 -1.35 8.86 7.61
CA ARG A 163 -2.39 8.22 6.80
C ARG A 163 -3.57 7.66 7.61
N GLU A 164 -3.47 7.56 8.93
CA GLU A 164 -4.51 7.01 9.83
C GLU A 164 -5.46 8.09 10.39
N TYR A 165 -5.14 9.37 10.20
CA TYR A 165 -5.99 10.47 10.64
C TYR A 165 -7.24 10.65 9.77
N LEU A 166 -8.33 11.05 10.43
CA LEU A 166 -9.57 11.49 9.79
C LEU A 166 -9.40 12.87 9.16
N LEU A 167 -10.24 13.22 8.18
CA LEU A 167 -10.18 14.55 7.54
C LEU A 167 -10.31 15.74 8.53
N PRO A 168 -11.25 15.73 9.51
CA PRO A 168 -11.35 16.80 10.49
C PRO A 168 -10.12 16.88 11.42
N GLU A 169 -9.56 15.72 11.78
CA GLU A 169 -8.33 15.64 12.58
C GLU A 169 -7.15 16.23 11.80
N LEU A 170 -6.98 15.87 10.52
CA LEU A 170 -5.96 16.44 9.64
C LEU A 170 -6.07 17.96 9.50
N MET A 171 -7.29 18.50 9.45
CA MET A 171 -7.53 19.94 9.38
C MET A 171 -7.10 20.65 10.66
N GLN A 172 -7.42 20.07 11.83
CA GLN A 172 -6.98 20.61 13.11
C GLN A 172 -5.46 20.53 13.26
N LEU A 173 -4.85 19.40 12.91
CA LEU A 173 -3.39 19.20 13.02
C LEU A 173 -2.60 20.07 12.04
N GLY A 174 -3.10 20.23 10.82
CA GLY A 174 -2.41 20.99 9.78
C GLY A 174 -2.44 22.50 9.97
N TRP A 175 -3.53 23.07 10.47
CA TRP A 175 -3.73 24.53 10.54
C TRP A 175 -3.76 25.12 11.95
N ASN A 176 -3.76 24.30 13.01
CA ASN A 176 -3.65 24.81 14.38
C ASN A 176 -2.19 25.12 14.74
N LYS A 177 -1.89 26.40 14.97
CA LYS A 177 -0.54 26.89 15.30
C LYS A 177 -0.14 26.59 16.75
N ASP A 178 -1.13 26.35 17.62
CA ASP A 178 -0.92 26.13 19.06
C ASP A 178 -0.65 24.65 19.39
N SER A 179 -0.67 23.78 18.38
CA SER A 179 -0.39 22.36 18.56
C SER A 179 1.14 22.13 18.67
N PRO A 180 1.61 21.39 19.70
CA PRO A 180 3.03 21.18 19.99
C PRO A 180 3.77 20.27 19.00
N GLN A 181 3.24 20.12 17.78
CA GLN A 181 3.75 19.21 16.76
C GLN A 181 5.01 19.73 16.05
N THR A 182 5.79 18.80 15.50
CA THR A 182 6.96 19.11 14.69
C THR A 182 6.53 19.74 13.35
N ALA A 183 7.37 20.58 12.75
CA ALA A 183 7.07 21.19 11.44
C ALA A 183 6.77 20.15 10.35
N GLU A 184 7.44 19.00 10.40
CA GLU A 184 7.24 17.86 9.49
C GLU A 184 5.87 17.20 9.67
N GLU A 185 5.39 17.04 10.90
CA GLU A 185 4.08 16.45 11.20
C GLU A 185 2.93 17.34 10.68
N ARG A 186 3.09 18.67 10.78
CA ARG A 186 2.14 19.62 10.20
C ARG A 186 2.13 19.54 8.67
N ALA A 187 3.30 19.52 8.04
CA ALA A 187 3.42 19.40 6.59
C ALA A 187 2.81 18.07 6.09
N SER A 188 3.06 16.97 6.80
CA SER A 188 2.47 15.66 6.54
C SER A 188 0.95 15.66 6.66
N SER A 189 0.39 16.33 7.68
CA SER A 189 -1.05 16.45 7.87
C SER A 189 -1.70 17.27 6.76
N GLN A 190 -1.10 18.41 6.40
CA GLN A 190 -1.56 19.24 5.29
C GLN A 190 -1.45 18.50 3.94
N ALA A 191 -0.37 17.76 3.69
CA ALA A 191 -0.21 16.99 2.47
C ALA A 191 -1.28 15.91 2.32
N ASN A 192 -1.53 15.13 3.38
CA ASN A 192 -2.58 14.12 3.37
C ASN A 192 -3.97 14.73 3.17
N PHE A 193 -4.27 15.84 3.84
CA PHE A 193 -5.55 16.54 3.65
C PHE A 193 -5.73 17.00 2.20
N ASN A 194 -4.76 17.76 1.67
CA ASN A 194 -4.84 18.31 0.32
C ASN A 194 -4.87 17.20 -0.74
N TYR A 195 -4.13 16.10 -0.55
CA TYR A 195 -4.13 14.96 -1.48
C TYR A 195 -5.53 14.35 -1.60
N ARG A 196 -6.16 14.07 -0.47
CA ARG A 196 -7.53 13.53 -0.42
C ARG A 196 -8.54 14.50 -1.04
N MET A 197 -8.45 15.79 -0.72
CA MET A 197 -9.37 16.80 -1.27
C MET A 197 -9.22 16.96 -2.78
N VAL A 198 -7.99 17.01 -3.28
CA VAL A 198 -7.72 17.14 -4.71
C VAL A 198 -8.20 15.91 -5.49
N GLU A 199 -8.09 14.70 -4.94
CA GLU A 199 -8.66 13.50 -5.56
C GLU A 199 -10.19 13.56 -5.66
N VAL A 200 -10.86 13.96 -4.58
CA VAL A 200 -12.33 14.10 -4.55
C VAL A 200 -12.79 15.16 -5.56
N VAL A 201 -12.12 16.32 -5.62
CA VAL A 201 -12.45 17.40 -6.54
C VAL A 201 -12.16 17.00 -8.00
N MET A 202 -11.10 16.24 -8.26
CA MET A 202 -10.77 15.75 -9.60
C MET A 202 -11.88 14.90 -10.20
N MET A 203 -12.64 14.16 -9.40
CA MET A 203 -13.78 13.37 -9.88
C MET A 203 -14.80 14.24 -10.63
N LEU A 204 -14.97 15.51 -10.24
CA LEU A 204 -15.87 16.47 -10.91
C LEU A 204 -15.41 16.82 -12.33
N LEU A 205 -14.14 16.60 -12.66
CA LEU A 205 -13.57 16.86 -13.99
C LEU A 205 -13.59 15.63 -14.90
N LEU A 206 -13.77 14.42 -14.34
CA LEU A 206 -13.77 13.17 -15.10
C LEU A 206 -14.87 13.10 -16.18
N PRO A 207 -16.12 13.55 -15.95
CA PRO A 207 -17.13 13.58 -17.01
C PRO A 207 -16.75 14.48 -18.18
N LEU A 208 -16.11 15.63 -17.91
CA LEU A 208 -15.63 16.55 -18.95
C LEU A 208 -14.50 15.90 -19.76
N LEU A 209 -13.54 15.29 -19.08
CA LEU A 209 -12.44 14.56 -19.71
C LEU A 209 -12.97 13.41 -20.56
N ALA A 210 -13.93 12.64 -20.04
CA ALA A 210 -14.56 11.54 -20.76
C ALA A 210 -15.25 12.04 -22.03
N VAL A 211 -16.02 13.12 -21.98
CA VAL A 211 -16.64 13.70 -23.20
C VAL A 211 -15.60 14.24 -24.17
N ALA A 212 -14.53 14.88 -23.67
CA ALA A 212 -13.49 15.44 -24.52
C ALA A 212 -12.66 14.38 -25.26
N LEU A 213 -12.54 13.17 -24.69
CA LEU A 213 -11.66 12.12 -25.21
C LEU A 213 -12.36 10.88 -25.75
N ALA A 214 -13.56 10.57 -25.27
CA ALA A 214 -14.29 9.37 -25.69
C ALA A 214 -15.08 9.56 -27.00
N ILE A 215 -15.23 10.79 -27.50
CA ILE A 215 -15.90 11.06 -28.78
C ILE A 215 -14.88 10.89 -29.91
N PRO A 216 -14.94 9.80 -30.69
CA PRO A 216 -14.00 9.59 -31.78
C PRO A 216 -14.24 10.63 -32.90
N PRO A 217 -13.20 10.97 -33.68
CA PRO A 217 -13.34 11.86 -34.82
C PRO A 217 -14.39 11.37 -35.82
N LYS A 218 -15.09 12.30 -36.50
CA LYS A 218 -16.16 12.02 -37.48
C LYS A 218 -15.76 11.07 -38.63
N ARG A 219 -14.47 10.77 -38.80
CA ARG A 219 -13.91 9.90 -39.86
C ARG A 219 -12.95 8.80 -39.35
N SER A 220 -12.82 8.60 -38.03
CA SER A 220 -11.92 7.61 -37.45
C SER A 220 -12.59 6.88 -36.29
N THR A 221 -12.42 5.56 -36.20
CA THR A 221 -12.94 4.71 -35.10
C THR A 221 -11.85 4.38 -34.06
N SER A 222 -10.76 5.16 -34.02
CA SER A 222 -9.61 4.89 -33.17
C SER A 222 -9.95 4.97 -31.67
N SER A 223 -9.55 3.96 -30.90
CA SER A 223 -9.64 3.93 -29.43
C SER A 223 -8.57 4.77 -28.72
N LEU A 224 -7.80 5.56 -29.47
CA LEU A 224 -6.69 6.36 -28.94
C LEU A 224 -7.14 7.34 -27.84
N GLY A 225 -8.31 7.97 -27.98
CA GLY A 225 -8.83 8.88 -26.96
C GLY A 225 -9.05 8.20 -25.61
N LEU A 226 -9.59 6.98 -25.60
CA LEU A 226 -9.73 6.17 -24.39
C LEU A 226 -8.36 5.83 -23.78
N PHE A 227 -7.41 5.38 -24.59
CA PHE A 227 -6.06 5.07 -24.10
C PHE A 227 -5.39 6.30 -23.48
N VAL A 228 -5.44 7.44 -24.17
CA VAL A 228 -4.87 8.70 -23.66
C VAL A 228 -5.57 9.14 -22.38
N SER A 229 -6.89 8.95 -22.25
CA SER A 229 -7.61 9.29 -21.02
C SER A 229 -7.10 8.48 -19.82
N ILE A 230 -6.88 7.17 -19.99
CA ILE A 230 -6.34 6.30 -18.94
C ILE A 230 -4.93 6.74 -18.56
N VAL A 231 -4.07 7.00 -19.55
CA VAL A 231 -2.69 7.46 -19.31
C VAL A 231 -2.67 8.77 -18.55
N ILE A 232 -3.51 9.75 -18.93
CA ILE A 232 -3.61 11.03 -18.23
C ILE A 232 -4.05 10.84 -16.77
N ILE A 233 -5.08 10.02 -16.54
CA ILE A 233 -5.59 9.76 -15.18
C ILE A 233 -4.53 9.09 -14.30
N VAL A 234 -3.86 8.06 -14.83
CA VAL A 234 -2.81 7.34 -14.08
C VAL A 234 -1.59 8.23 -13.83
N ALA A 235 -1.15 8.97 -14.85
CA ALA A 235 -0.03 9.90 -14.72
C ALA A 235 -0.33 10.98 -13.68
N TYR A 236 -1.52 11.57 -13.73
CA TYR A 236 -1.96 12.55 -12.73
C TYR A 236 -1.97 11.98 -11.32
N HIS A 237 -2.56 10.80 -11.12
CA HIS A 237 -2.60 10.16 -9.81
C HIS A 237 -1.19 9.88 -9.27
N LYS A 238 -0.25 9.46 -10.14
CA LYS A 238 1.15 9.25 -9.74
C LYS A 238 1.90 10.53 -9.44
N VAL A 239 1.67 11.59 -10.21
CA VAL A 239 2.24 12.91 -9.94
C VAL A 239 1.74 13.44 -8.58
N ASN A 240 0.44 13.34 -8.30
CA ASN A 240 -0.12 13.74 -7.01
C ASN A 240 0.37 12.88 -5.85
N GLN A 241 0.49 11.56 -6.05
CA GLN A 241 1.03 10.67 -5.03
C GLN A 241 2.47 11.08 -4.68
N TYR A 242 3.31 11.29 -5.70
CA TYR A 242 4.68 11.74 -5.51
C TYR A 242 4.75 13.12 -4.85
N ALA A 243 3.93 14.07 -5.30
CA ALA A 243 3.86 15.40 -4.70
C ALA A 243 3.46 15.35 -3.22
N SER A 244 2.49 14.49 -2.85
CA SER A 244 2.08 14.28 -1.47
C SER A 244 3.21 13.68 -0.63
N ASP A 245 3.92 12.68 -1.14
CA ASP A 245 5.02 12.04 -0.40
C ASP A 245 6.19 13.03 -0.20
N VAL A 246 6.51 13.85 -1.19
CA VAL A 246 7.55 14.90 -1.07
C VAL A 246 7.11 16.05 -0.16
N ALA A 247 5.85 16.46 -0.22
CA ALA A 247 5.29 17.49 0.65
C ALA A 247 5.20 17.01 2.11
N ALA A 248 4.94 15.72 2.33
CA ALA A 248 4.92 15.12 3.66
C ALA A 248 6.28 15.13 4.37
N LEU A 249 7.38 15.19 3.59
CA LEU A 249 8.75 15.38 4.10
C LEU A 249 9.10 16.85 4.36
N GLY A 250 8.15 17.79 4.20
CA GLY A 250 8.38 19.22 4.39
C GLY A 250 9.22 19.89 3.31
N ARG A 251 9.47 19.23 2.16
CA ARG A 251 10.34 19.77 1.11
C ARG A 251 9.64 20.72 0.14
N ILE A 252 8.33 20.60 -0.01
CA ILE A 252 7.50 21.41 -0.88
C ILE A 252 6.26 21.83 -0.09
N ASP A 253 5.78 23.05 -0.33
CA ASP A 253 4.51 23.51 0.22
C ASP A 253 3.37 22.57 -0.23
N PRO A 254 2.63 21.94 0.71
CA PRO A 254 1.60 20.96 0.38
C PRO A 254 0.48 21.52 -0.49
N VAL A 255 0.14 22.80 -0.34
CA VAL A 255 -0.93 23.43 -1.12
C VAL A 255 -0.50 23.60 -2.56
N ILE A 256 0.67 24.18 -2.80
CA ILE A 256 1.20 24.41 -4.16
C ILE A 256 1.52 23.08 -4.85
N GLY A 257 2.13 22.13 -4.14
CA GLY A 257 2.54 20.84 -4.67
C GLY A 257 1.38 19.98 -5.19
N LEU A 258 0.19 20.11 -4.58
CA LEU A 258 -0.98 19.28 -4.91
C LEU A 258 -2.02 20.04 -5.74
N TRP A 259 -2.34 21.29 -5.40
CA TRP A 259 -3.30 22.08 -6.16
C TRP A 259 -2.72 22.62 -7.47
N GLY A 260 -1.41 22.84 -7.55
CA GLY A 260 -0.74 23.30 -8.78
C GLY A 260 -0.96 22.34 -9.96
N PRO A 261 -0.54 21.06 -9.87
CA PRO A 261 -0.79 20.07 -10.91
C PRO A 261 -2.27 19.88 -11.23
N PHE A 262 -3.13 19.92 -10.21
CA PHE A 262 -4.58 19.87 -10.39
C PHE A 262 -5.11 21.03 -11.24
N LEU A 263 -4.74 22.27 -10.93
CA LEU A 263 -5.21 23.45 -11.67
C LEU A 263 -4.76 23.43 -13.13
N VAL A 264 -3.51 23.02 -13.38
CA VAL A 264 -2.98 22.85 -14.74
C VAL A 264 -3.80 21.80 -15.51
N LEU A 265 -4.05 20.65 -14.90
CA LEU A 265 -4.84 19.59 -15.54
C LEU A 265 -6.31 20.00 -15.72
N ALA A 266 -6.90 20.69 -14.74
CA ALA A 266 -8.26 21.20 -14.82
C ALA A 266 -8.41 22.20 -15.97
N ALA A 267 -7.47 23.12 -16.12
CA ALA A 267 -7.44 24.05 -17.24
C ALA A 267 -7.32 23.32 -18.58
N LEU A 268 -6.46 22.30 -18.66
CA LEU A 268 -6.32 21.46 -19.85
C LEU A 268 -7.64 20.73 -20.19
N ILE A 269 -8.30 20.12 -19.21
CA ILE A 269 -9.58 19.42 -19.39
C ILE A 269 -10.67 20.38 -19.87
N LEU A 270 -10.79 21.55 -19.24
CA LEU A 270 -11.76 22.58 -19.63
C LEU A 270 -11.50 23.08 -21.04
N TRP A 271 -10.23 23.31 -21.40
CA TRP A 271 -9.84 23.71 -22.75
C TRP A 271 -10.17 22.62 -23.79
N MET A 272 -9.86 21.35 -23.50
CA MET A 272 -10.19 20.23 -24.38
C MET A 272 -11.70 20.08 -24.56
N TYR A 273 -12.46 20.19 -23.48
CA TYR A 273 -13.93 20.17 -23.52
C TYR A 273 -14.48 21.33 -24.33
N TYR A 274 -14.01 22.56 -24.09
CA TYR A 274 -14.44 23.74 -24.83
C TYR A 274 -14.20 23.58 -26.34
N ARG A 275 -13.03 23.07 -26.72
CA ARG A 275 -12.68 22.82 -28.11
C ARG A 275 -13.60 21.79 -28.77
N VAL A 276 -13.94 20.71 -28.08
CA VAL A 276 -14.84 19.66 -28.61
C VAL A 276 -16.30 20.13 -28.65
N ALA A 277 -16.72 20.92 -27.67
CA ALA A 277 -18.12 21.31 -27.50
C ALA A 277 -18.51 22.51 -28.38
N TYR A 278 -17.65 23.52 -28.49
CA TYR A 278 -17.99 24.82 -29.10
C TYR A 278 -17.25 25.11 -30.42
N VAL A 279 -16.11 24.47 -30.69
CA VAL A 279 -15.37 24.69 -31.95
C VAL A 279 -15.75 23.63 -32.99
N PRO A 280 -16.36 23.99 -34.13
CA PRO A 280 -16.72 23.03 -35.17
C PRO A 280 -15.47 22.32 -35.73
N GLY A 281 -15.41 21.00 -35.61
CA GLY A 281 -14.25 20.20 -36.07
C GLY A 281 -13.03 20.24 -35.14
N GLY A 282 -13.14 20.85 -33.96
CA GLY A 282 -12.09 20.85 -32.95
C GLY A 282 -11.83 19.43 -32.41
N GLN A 283 -10.62 18.92 -32.64
CA GLN A 283 -10.13 17.69 -32.00
C GLN A 283 -9.29 18.05 -30.77
N ALA A 284 -9.58 17.44 -29.63
CA ALA A 284 -8.77 17.61 -28.42
C ALA A 284 -7.33 17.10 -28.63
N ILE A 285 -7.17 16.01 -29.41
CA ILE A 285 -5.91 15.31 -29.64
C ILE A 285 -5.52 15.22 -31.14
N GLY A 286 -5.96 16.17 -31.97
CA GLY A 286 -5.77 16.06 -33.44
C GLY A 286 -4.31 15.92 -33.92
N TRP A 287 -3.33 16.29 -33.09
CA TRP A 287 -1.91 16.12 -33.37
C TRP A 287 -1.36 14.73 -32.95
N LEU A 288 -1.77 14.15 -31.81
CA LEU A 288 -1.32 12.79 -31.45
C LEU A 288 -1.98 11.72 -32.31
N GLU A 289 -3.20 11.94 -32.80
CA GLU A 289 -3.85 11.01 -33.74
C GLU A 289 -3.04 10.88 -35.03
N LYS A 290 -2.58 12.01 -35.60
CA LYS A 290 -1.69 12.02 -36.78
C LYS A 290 -0.37 11.30 -36.49
N GLY A 291 0.22 11.52 -35.32
CA GLY A 291 1.44 10.82 -34.89
C GLY A 291 1.27 9.31 -34.75
N PHE A 292 0.17 8.86 -34.14
CA PHE A 292 -0.15 7.45 -33.98
C PHE A 292 -0.46 6.75 -35.30
N GLU A 293 -1.16 7.42 -36.23
CA GLU A 293 -1.38 6.88 -37.58
C GLU A 293 -0.06 6.66 -38.33
N VAL A 294 0.91 7.57 -38.20
CA VAL A 294 2.23 7.41 -38.81
C VAL A 294 3.00 6.26 -38.14
N LEU A 295 2.96 6.17 -36.81
CA LEU A 295 3.64 5.13 -36.04
C LEU A 295 3.08 3.74 -36.34
N THR A 296 1.75 3.58 -36.35
CA THR A 296 1.07 2.32 -36.67
C THR A 296 1.32 1.89 -38.12
N LYS A 297 1.31 2.83 -39.08
CA LYS A 297 1.67 2.53 -40.48
C LYS A 297 3.12 2.04 -40.59
N ARG A 298 4.07 2.68 -39.90
CA ARG A 298 5.48 2.24 -39.86
C ARG A 298 5.63 0.86 -39.19
N LEU A 299 4.98 0.64 -38.05
CA LEU A 299 5.05 -0.64 -37.34
C LEU A 299 4.45 -1.78 -38.16
N LYS A 300 3.30 -1.55 -38.81
CA LYS A 300 2.65 -2.51 -39.72
C LYS A 300 3.51 -2.79 -40.95
N SER A 301 4.24 -1.79 -41.48
CA SER A 301 5.17 -2.01 -42.60
C SER A 301 6.38 -2.85 -42.19
N LEU A 302 6.91 -2.66 -40.98
CA LEU A 302 8.00 -3.46 -40.44
C LEU A 302 7.58 -4.92 -40.18
N LEU A 303 6.39 -5.13 -39.60
CA LEU A 303 5.82 -6.47 -39.39
C LEU A 303 5.49 -7.18 -40.71
N ARG A 304 5.01 -6.45 -41.73
CA ARG A 304 4.71 -7.01 -43.07
C ARG A 304 5.98 -7.36 -43.86
N ARG A 305 7.11 -6.66 -43.64
CA ARG A 305 8.42 -7.04 -44.18
C ARG A 305 8.92 -8.36 -43.59
N ARG A 306 8.69 -8.61 -42.30
CA ARG A 306 9.11 -9.85 -41.63
C ARG A 306 8.29 -11.07 -42.07
N ARG A 307 7.00 -10.89 -42.39
CA ARG A 307 6.11 -11.97 -42.91
C ARG A 307 6.39 -12.41 -44.35
N ARG A 308 7.10 -11.61 -45.16
CA ARG A 308 7.52 -12.02 -46.52
C ARG A 308 8.81 -12.84 -46.54
N SER A 309 9.53 -12.93 -45.42
CA SER A 309 10.78 -13.71 -45.32
C SER A 309 10.56 -15.18 -44.91
N HIS A 310 9.30 -15.60 -44.72
CA HIS A 310 8.88 -17.00 -44.55
C HIS A 310 7.69 -17.24 -45.49
N GLY A 311 7.98 -17.35 -46.79
CA GLY A 311 7.02 -17.92 -47.74
C GLY A 311 6.93 -19.43 -47.54
N PRO A 312 5.75 -20.06 -47.71
CA PRO A 312 5.64 -21.52 -47.65
C PRO A 312 6.45 -22.13 -48.79
N VAL A 313 7.34 -23.08 -48.46
CA VAL A 313 8.01 -23.94 -49.43
C VAL A 313 6.92 -24.80 -50.08
N LEU A 314 6.65 -24.59 -51.36
CA LEU A 314 5.80 -25.46 -52.16
C LEU A 314 6.53 -26.81 -52.33
N PRO A 315 5.90 -27.97 -52.12
CA PRO A 315 6.52 -29.24 -52.45
C PRO A 315 6.61 -29.39 -53.97
N GLU A 316 7.75 -29.89 -54.45
CA GLU A 316 7.99 -30.26 -55.84
C GLU A 316 6.95 -31.28 -56.33
N PRO A 317 6.49 -31.20 -57.59
CA PRO A 317 5.65 -32.24 -58.16
C PRO A 317 6.48 -33.51 -58.32
N GLN A 318 6.10 -34.58 -57.63
CA GLN A 318 6.57 -35.92 -57.94
C GLN A 318 5.91 -36.38 -59.22
N ASP A 319 6.70 -36.54 -60.27
CA ASP A 319 6.34 -37.31 -61.45
C ASP A 319 6.04 -38.76 -61.05
N GLN A 320 4.86 -39.27 -61.41
CA GLN A 320 4.57 -40.70 -61.44
C GLN A 320 3.96 -41.05 -62.80
N ASN A 321 4.79 -41.71 -63.62
CA ASN A 321 4.37 -42.68 -64.63
C ASN A 321 4.23 -44.06 -63.96
#